data_AF-A0A9N9ISB3-F1
#
_entry.id   AF-A0A9N9ISB3-F1
#
_cell.length_a   1.000
_cell.length_b   1.000
_cell.length_c   1.000
_cell.angle_alpha   90.00
_cell.angle_beta   90.00
_cell.angle_gamma   90.00
#
_symmetry.space_group_name_H-M   'P 1'
#
loop_
_entity.id
_entity.type
_entity.pdbx_description
1 polymer ?
#
loop_
_entity_poly.entity_id
_entity_poly.type
_entity_poly.pdbx_seq_one_letter_code
_entity_poly.pdbx_strand_id
1 'polypeptide(L)'
;MIYSLATPNDPGFKYLYFFQTEYHGKIAGILKEGPTVYEVVFFAVQNLNSLATHKVKPTRLDEPKCFNIESKEDTWLDPDPEEEIKWFSVKSCLFFIGKTENGFTQYRFI
;
A
#
# COMPACT_ATOMS: atom_id res chain seq x y z
N MET A 1 17.13 -12.54 19.68
CA MET A 1 17.16 -12.13 18.26
C MET A 1 16.22 -10.95 18.12
N ILE A 2 16.74 -9.78 17.76
CA ILE A 2 15.89 -8.64 17.39
C ILE A 2 15.42 -8.97 15.97
N TYR A 3 14.18 -9.43 15.83
CA TYR A 3 13.56 -9.54 14.52
C TYR A 3 13.49 -8.11 13.98
N SER A 4 14.26 -7.81 12.93
CA SER A 4 14.09 -6.55 12.20
C SER A 4 12.64 -6.52 11.74
N LEU A 5 11.84 -5.62 12.32
CA LEU A 5 10.46 -5.42 11.90
C LEU A 5 10.52 -4.93 10.46
N ALA A 6 9.88 -5.66 9.54
CA ALA A 6 9.83 -5.24 8.15
C ALA A 6 9.17 -3.86 8.10
N THR A 7 9.81 -2.95 7.37
CA THR A 7 9.40 -1.57 7.20
C THR A 7 8.88 -1.38 5.77
N PRO A 8 8.04 -0.36 5.52
CA PRO A 8 7.63 -0.03 4.16
C PRO A 8 8.79 0.33 3.21
N ASN A 9 10.00 0.58 3.74
CA ASN A 9 11.18 0.87 2.93
C ASN A 9 11.92 -0.38 2.47
N ASP A 10 11.59 -1.53 3.04
CA ASP A 10 12.15 -2.80 2.61
C ASP A 10 11.48 -3.24 1.29
N PRO A 11 12.25 -3.79 0.32
CA PRO A 11 11.70 -4.32 -0.92
C PRO A 11 10.57 -5.33 -0.66
N GLY A 12 9.47 -5.22 -1.41
CA GLY A 12 8.30 -6.08 -1.29
C GLY A 12 7.38 -5.76 -0.11
N PHE A 13 7.68 -4.73 0.70
CA PHE A 13 6.87 -4.33 1.86
C PHE A 13 6.20 -2.96 1.73
N LYS A 14 6.20 -2.32 0.55
CA LYS A 14 5.57 -1.01 0.33
C LYS A 14 4.07 -0.99 0.65
N TYR A 15 3.39 -2.15 0.59
CA TYR A 15 2.00 -2.27 1.02
C TYR A 15 1.78 -1.94 2.51
N LEU A 16 2.82 -1.95 3.34
CA LEU A 16 2.74 -1.56 4.74
C LEU A 16 2.37 -0.08 4.91
N TYR A 17 2.59 0.78 3.90
CA TYR A 17 2.10 2.16 3.93
C TYR A 17 0.58 2.28 4.07
N PHE A 18 -0.20 1.24 3.75
CA PHE A 18 -1.64 1.26 4.02
C PHE A 18 -2.00 1.14 5.49
N PHE A 19 -1.05 0.78 6.36
CA PHE A 19 -1.31 0.44 7.75
C PHE A 19 -0.53 1.34 8.71
N GLN A 20 -1.07 1.49 9.93
CA GLN A 20 -0.39 2.23 11.00
C GLN A 20 0.86 1.48 11.44
N THR A 21 1.91 2.22 11.79
CA THR A 21 3.25 1.70 12.09
C THR A 21 3.25 0.66 13.21
N GLU A 22 2.38 0.79 14.21
CA GLU A 22 2.25 -0.19 15.30
C GLU A 22 1.81 -1.58 14.84
N TYR A 23 1.18 -1.70 13.67
CA TYR A 23 0.71 -2.98 13.13
C TYR A 23 1.67 -3.60 12.10
N HIS A 24 2.68 -2.87 11.62
CA HIS A 24 3.57 -3.31 10.53
C HIS A 24 4.18 -4.68 10.77
N GLY A 25 4.74 -4.92 11.96
CA GLY A 25 5.36 -6.21 12.30
C GLY A 25 4.39 -7.39 12.22
N LYS A 26 3.18 -7.24 12.76
CA LYS A 26 2.17 -8.30 12.75
C LYS A 26 1.68 -8.56 11.32
N ILE A 27 1.45 -7.51 10.56
CA ILE A 27 0.96 -7.60 9.18
C ILE A 27 2.02 -8.22 8.27
N ALA A 28 3.27 -7.78 8.38
CA ALA A 28 4.39 -8.37 7.65
C ALA A 28 4.59 -9.86 7.97
N GLY A 29 4.36 -10.27 9.22
CA GLY A 29 4.40 -11.69 9.59
C GLY A 29 3.32 -12.54 8.93
N ILE A 30 2.17 -11.94 8.57
CA ILE A 30 1.03 -12.64 7.94
C ILE A 30 1.15 -12.60 6.42
N LEU A 31 1.29 -11.40 5.84
CA LEU A 31 1.26 -11.16 4.40
C LEU A 31 2.62 -11.39 3.73
N LYS A 32 3.71 -11.34 4.50
CA LYS A 32 5.09 -11.54 4.04
C LYS A 32 5.49 -10.54 2.94
N GLU A 33 6.59 -10.82 2.28
CA GLU A 33 7.12 -10.00 1.18
C GLU A 33 6.31 -10.24 -0.10
N GLY A 34 6.02 -9.18 -0.85
CA GLY A 34 5.41 -9.22 -2.16
C GLY A 34 4.03 -9.86 -2.24
N PRO A 35 3.09 -9.54 -1.32
CA PRO A 35 1.74 -10.09 -1.35
C PRO A 35 1.00 -9.64 -2.61
N THR A 36 -0.01 -10.41 -3.00
CA THR A 36 -0.95 -10.03 -4.05
C THR A 36 -1.81 -8.85 -3.63
N VAL A 37 -2.32 -8.11 -4.62
CA VAL A 37 -3.32 -7.07 -4.39
C VAL A 37 -4.52 -7.61 -3.61
N TYR A 38 -4.99 -8.81 -3.95
CA TYR A 38 -6.10 -9.45 -3.25
C TYR A 38 -5.83 -9.68 -1.78
N GLU A 39 -4.67 -10.24 -1.42
CA GLU A 39 -4.33 -10.51 -0.02
C GLU A 39 -4.30 -9.23 0.82
N VAL A 40 -3.69 -8.16 0.30
CA VAL A 40 -3.61 -6.87 1.01
C VAL A 40 -4.99 -6.22 1.14
N VAL A 41 -5.77 -6.16 0.06
CA VAL A 41 -7.11 -5.55 0.09
C VAL A 41 -8.06 -6.33 0.99
N PHE A 42 -8.05 -7.67 0.89
CA PHE A 42 -8.85 -8.54 1.75
C PHE A 42 -8.49 -8.36 3.22
N PHE A 43 -7.20 -8.35 3.54
CA PHE A 43 -6.72 -8.12 4.90
C PHE A 43 -7.13 -6.74 5.42
N ALA A 44 -6.99 -5.69 4.60
CA ALA A 44 -7.36 -4.33 4.93
C ALA A 44 -8.87 -4.16 5.21
N VAL A 45 -9.73 -4.80 4.41
CA VAL A 45 -11.19 -4.79 4.61
C VAL A 45 -11.59 -5.49 5.90
N GLN A 46 -10.91 -6.56 6.28
CA GLN A 46 -11.15 -7.25 7.55
C GLN A 46 -10.62 -6.47 8.77
N ASN A 47 -9.64 -5.58 8.58
CA ASN A 47 -8.93 -4.89 9.65
C ASN A 47 -8.93 -3.36 9.47
N LEU A 48 -10.10 -2.77 9.24
CA LEU A 48 -10.24 -1.33 8.94
C LEU A 48 -9.59 -0.39 9.98
N ASN A 49 -9.54 -0.82 11.25
CA ASN A 49 -8.95 -0.03 12.34
C ASN A 49 -7.42 0.06 12.27
N SER A 50 -6.77 -0.82 11.50
CA SER A 50 -5.31 -0.84 11.32
C SER A 50 -4.82 0.09 10.20
N LEU A 51 -5.73 0.73 9.46
CA LEU A 51 -5.39 1.54 8.31
C LEU A 51 -4.79 2.89 8.71
N ALA A 52 -3.78 3.32 7.97
CA ALA A 52 -3.18 4.64 8.15
C ALA A 52 -4.11 5.77 7.66
N THR A 53 -3.92 6.96 8.23
CA THR A 53 -4.71 8.16 7.93
C THR A 53 -4.06 9.08 6.90
N HIS A 54 -2.81 8.82 6.52
CA HIS A 54 -2.06 9.63 5.56
C HIS A 54 -2.48 9.37 4.11
N LYS A 55 -1.92 10.15 3.17
CA LYS A 55 -2.12 9.95 1.73
C LYS A 55 -1.03 9.07 1.14
N VAL A 56 -1.46 8.20 0.23
CA VAL A 56 -0.63 7.27 -0.51
C VAL A 56 -0.81 7.48 -2.01
N LYS A 57 0.23 7.18 -2.76
CA LYS A 57 0.25 7.24 -4.21
C LYS A 57 0.57 5.84 -4.74
N PRO A 58 -0.38 5.19 -5.45
CA PRO A 58 -0.11 3.94 -6.13
C PRO A 58 0.47 4.19 -7.52
N THR A 59 1.56 3.49 -7.83
CA THR A 59 2.16 3.45 -9.16
C THR A 59 1.99 2.05 -9.72
N ARG A 60 1.15 1.91 -10.76
CA ARG A 60 0.92 0.65 -11.46
C ARG A 60 2.02 0.43 -12.49
N LEU A 61 2.67 -0.73 -12.43
CA LEU A 61 3.69 -1.16 -13.36
C LEU A 61 3.19 -2.39 -14.11
N ASP A 62 2.80 -2.21 -15.38
CA ASP A 62 2.12 -3.25 -16.16
C ASP A 62 3.04 -4.38 -16.63
N GLU A 63 4.28 -4.07 -17.01
CA GLU A 63 5.26 -5.09 -17.43
C GLU A 63 5.60 -6.09 -16.31
N PRO A 64 5.99 -5.65 -15.10
CA PRO A 64 6.20 -6.59 -14.00
C PRO A 64 4.89 -7.04 -13.33
N LYS A 65 3.74 -6.46 -13.71
CA LYS A 65 2.44 -6.61 -13.03
C LYS A 65 2.56 -6.34 -11.53
N CYS A 66 3.06 -5.16 -11.18
CA CYS A 66 3.28 -4.77 -9.80
C CYS A 66 2.67 -3.41 -9.45
N PHE A 67 2.44 -3.19 -8.16
CA PHE A 67 2.16 -1.88 -7.59
C PHE A 67 3.29 -1.47 -6.67
N ASN A 68 3.85 -0.30 -6.93
CA ASN A 68 4.69 0.41 -5.97
C ASN A 68 3.85 1.45 -5.23
N ILE A 69 4.04 1.59 -3.93
CA ILE A 69 3.30 2.53 -3.09
C ILE A 69 4.26 3.52 -2.48
N GLU A 70 3.95 4.81 -2.63
CA GLU A 70 4.63 5.90 -1.96
C GLU A 70 3.69 6.50 -0.90
N SER A 71 4.23 6.90 0.25
CA SER A 71 3.51 7.67 1.27
C SER A 71 4.13 9.04 1.44
N LYS A 72 3.31 10.06 1.70
CA LYS A 72 3.80 11.37 2.16
C LYS A 72 3.29 11.58 3.59
N GLU A 73 4.19 11.56 4.56
CA GLU A 73 3.88 12.02 5.92
C GLU A 73 3.85 13.55 5.89
N ASP A 74 2.65 14.11 6.07
CA ASP A 74 2.28 15.52 6.25
C ASP A 74 3.21 16.62 5.71
N THR A 75 2.77 17.25 4.62
CA THR A 75 2.63 18.71 4.59
C THR A 75 1.62 19.06 3.50
N TRP A 76 0.66 19.92 3.85
CA TRP A 76 -0.26 20.60 2.92
C TRP A 76 0.55 21.49 1.97
N LEU A 77 1.25 20.88 1.02
CA LEU A 77 1.64 21.53 -0.20
C LEU A 77 0.47 21.30 -1.15
N ASP A 78 -0.15 22.40 -1.56
CA ASP A 78 -1.15 22.43 -2.62
C ASP A 78 -0.72 21.45 -3.73
N PRO A 79 -1.64 20.61 -4.24
CA PRO A 79 -1.31 19.73 -5.34
C PRO A 79 -0.76 20.60 -6.47
N ASP A 80 0.45 20.28 -6.93
CA ASP A 80 1.00 20.86 -8.14
C ASP A 80 -0.01 20.58 -9.26
N PRO A 81 -0.64 21.58 -9.87
CA PRO A 81 -1.74 21.38 -10.82
C PRO A 81 -1.31 20.62 -12.08
N GLU A 82 0.00 20.41 -12.29
CA GLU A 82 0.57 19.63 -13.39
C GLU A 82 0.88 18.17 -13.03
N GLU A 83 0.84 17.77 -11.75
CA GLU A 83 0.94 16.36 -11.39
C GLU A 83 -0.45 15.69 -11.54
N GLU A 84 -0.68 15.03 -12.67
CA GLU A 84 -1.75 14.01 -12.85
C GLU A 84 -1.65 12.82 -11.86
N ILE A 85 -0.76 12.92 -10.88
CA ILE A 85 -0.45 11.94 -9.88
C ILE A 85 -1.42 12.10 -8.71
N LYS A 86 -2.53 11.36 -8.78
CA LYS A 86 -3.56 11.37 -7.74
C LYS A 86 -3.01 10.74 -6.46
N TRP A 87 -2.72 11.57 -5.47
CA TRP A 87 -2.58 11.14 -4.08
C TRP A 87 -3.95 10.77 -3.53
N PHE A 88 -4.09 9.57 -2.97
CA PHE A 88 -5.33 9.05 -2.43
C PHE A 88 -5.26 8.92 -0.91
N SER A 89 -6.40 9.02 -0.22
CA SER A 89 -6.49 8.42 1.12
C SER A 89 -6.25 6.91 0.99
N VAL A 90 -5.71 6.27 2.03
CA VAL A 90 -5.51 4.82 2.04
C VAL A 90 -6.77 4.06 1.62
N LYS A 91 -7.94 4.44 2.16
CA LYS A 91 -9.22 3.81 1.83
C LYS A 91 -9.58 3.95 0.34
N SER A 92 -9.46 5.16 -0.21
CA SER A 92 -9.73 5.41 -1.63
C SER A 92 -8.71 4.69 -2.53
N CYS A 93 -7.46 4.59 -2.09
CA CYS A 93 -6.40 3.88 -2.80
C CYS A 93 -6.69 2.38 -2.88
N LEU A 94 -7.01 1.73 -1.75
CA LEU A 94 -7.36 0.32 -1.70
C LEU A 94 -8.58 0.01 -2.59
N PHE A 95 -9.57 0.90 -2.59
CA PHE A 95 -10.74 0.76 -3.44
C PHE A 95 -10.43 0.95 -4.93
N PHE A 96 -9.58 1.92 -5.27
CA PHE A 96 -9.10 2.14 -6.63
C PHE A 96 -8.32 0.92 -7.15
N ILE A 97 -7.33 0.45 -6.40
CA ILE A 97 -6.52 -0.71 -6.77
C ILE A 97 -7.41 -1.96 -6.89
N GLY A 98 -8.31 -2.18 -5.93
CA GLY A 98 -9.26 -3.30 -5.98
C GLY A 98 -10.23 -3.23 -7.16
N LYS A 99 -10.66 -2.04 -7.61
CA LYS A 99 -11.56 -1.91 -8.76
C LYS A 99 -10.92 -2.19 -10.12
N THR A 100 -9.59 -2.27 -10.18
CA THR A 100 -8.88 -2.49 -11.45
C THR A 100 -9.21 -3.87 -11.99
N GLU A 101 -9.89 -3.96 -13.13
CA GLU A 101 -10.16 -5.24 -13.82
C GLU A 101 -8.83 -5.98 -14.04
N ASN A 102 -8.73 -7.23 -13.56
CA ASN A 102 -7.52 -8.08 -13.51
C ASN A 102 -6.44 -7.72 -12.45
N GLY A 103 -6.62 -6.67 -11.65
CA GLY A 103 -5.67 -6.28 -10.59
C GLY A 103 -5.54 -7.32 -9.47
N PHE A 104 -6.67 -7.93 -9.08
CA PHE A 104 -6.75 -8.83 -7.92
C PHE A 104 -5.91 -10.12 -8.04
N THR A 105 -5.81 -10.70 -9.23
CA THR A 105 -5.19 -12.04 -9.40
C THR A 105 -3.81 -11.98 -10.04
N GLN A 106 -3.44 -10.87 -10.67
CA GLN A 106 -2.19 -10.78 -11.43
C GLN A 106 -1.17 -9.81 -10.85
N TYR A 107 -1.58 -8.86 -9.99
CA TYR A 107 -0.69 -7.83 -9.49
C TYR A 107 -0.20 -8.11 -8.06
N ARG A 108 1.07 -7.79 -7.81
CA ARG A 108 1.72 -7.88 -6.49
C ARG A 108 2.29 -6.54 -6.05
N PHE A 109 2.53 -6.39 -4.76
CA PHE A 109 3.30 -5.24 -4.26
C PHE A 109 4.80 -5.51 -4.36
N ILE A 110 5.57 -4.46 -4.65
CA ILE A 110 7.04 -4.45 -4.67
C ILE A 110 7.58 -3.41 -3.71
#